data_AF-A0A7X6VQU1-F1
#
_entry.id   AF-A0A7X6VQU1-F1
#
_cell.length_a   1.000
_cell.length_b   1.000
_cell.length_c   1.000
_cell.angle_alpha   90.00
_cell.angle_beta   90.00
_cell.angle_gamma   90.00
#
_symmetry.space_group_name_H-M   'P 1'
#
loop_
_entity.id
_entity.type
_entity.pdbx_description
1 polymer ?
#
loop_
_entity_poly.entity_id
_entity_poly.type
_entity_poly.pdbx_seq_one_letter_code
_entity_poly.pdbx_strand_id
1 'polypeptide(L)'
;MNNNRGPIIRLFVLVLIIGMIFSMPLREYIKITAFFGIPFIFILGFMLKKERYSIPWFISAFLLLLTIIGYGFMLNTLPDRIEVKNIMKTGTTLEGEGNYKGAIEEYKKLEQYGKIKKMEERIASAEKELKGQEIIKEANELIAKGDKAKAEELLKTVPPNTKAAKEANKLLKQLEE
;
A
#
# COMPACT_ATOMS: atom_id res chain seq x y z
N MET A 1 19.19 45.16 -4.77
CA MET A 1 19.03 43.90 -4.00
C MET A 1 18.92 42.75 -4.98
N ASN A 2 19.95 41.89 -5.04
CA ASN A 2 20.08 40.86 -6.07
C ASN A 2 18.90 39.88 -6.06
N ASN A 3 18.23 39.73 -7.20
CA ASN A 3 17.08 38.84 -7.43
C ASN A 3 17.47 37.34 -7.50
N ASN A 4 18.64 36.97 -6.97
CA ASN A 4 19.22 35.62 -7.00
C ASN A 4 18.48 34.58 -6.16
N ARG A 5 17.47 34.98 -5.37
CA ARG A 5 16.63 34.04 -4.62
C ARG A 5 15.69 33.26 -5.54
N GLY A 6 15.22 33.86 -6.63
CA GLY A 6 14.33 33.22 -7.61
C GLY A 6 14.90 31.92 -8.21
N PRO A 7 16.10 31.92 -8.81
CA PRO A 7 16.69 30.72 -9.40
C PRO A 7 17.07 29.65 -8.36
N ILE A 8 17.54 30.04 -7.17
CA ILE A 8 17.89 29.09 -6.10
C ILE A 8 16.64 28.41 -5.53
N ILE A 9 15.56 29.17 -5.29
CA ILE A 9 14.28 28.60 -4.84
C ILE A 9 13.72 27.67 -5.90
N ARG A 10 13.77 28.06 -7.18
CA ARG A 10 13.35 27.18 -8.29
C ARG A 10 14.18 25.89 -8.33
N LEU A 11 15.50 25.98 -8.19
CA LEU A 11 16.38 24.81 -8.14
C LEU A 11 16.02 23.89 -6.96
N PHE A 12 15.81 24.45 -5.77
CA PHE A 12 15.43 23.69 -4.58
C PHE A 12 14.08 23.00 -4.74
N VAL A 13 13.09 23.69 -5.30
CA VAL A 13 11.78 23.12 -5.64
C VAL A 13 11.92 22.01 -6.69
N LEU A 14 12.76 22.20 -7.71
CA LEU A 14 12.99 21.21 -8.75
C LEU A 14 13.66 19.94 -8.18
N VAL A 15 14.64 20.11 -7.30
CA VAL A 15 15.28 19.00 -6.57
C VAL A 15 14.28 18.28 -5.67
N LEU A 16 13.41 18.99 -4.96
CA LEU A 16 12.34 18.38 -4.16
C LEU A 16 11.34 17.61 -5.01
N ILE A 17 10.96 18.13 -6.18
CA ILE A 17 10.04 17.46 -7.12
C ILE A 17 10.68 16.18 -7.66
N ILE A 18 11.93 16.26 -8.12
CA ILE A 18 12.69 15.09 -8.59
C ILE A 18 12.78 14.07 -7.44
N GLY A 19 13.16 14.50 -6.24
CA GLY A 19 13.23 13.64 -5.08
C GLY A 19 11.89 12.97 -4.75
N MET A 20 10.76 13.69 -4.84
CA MET A 20 9.43 13.11 -4.63
C MET A 20 9.08 12.02 -5.64
N ILE A 21 9.54 12.17 -6.88
CA ILE A 21 9.29 11.19 -7.94
C ILE A 21 10.07 9.90 -7.65
N PHE A 22 11.35 10.01 -7.31
CA PHE A 22 12.25 8.85 -7.21
C PHE A 22 12.35 8.23 -5.81
N SER A 23 12.11 8.98 -4.73
CA SER A 23 12.26 8.49 -3.35
C SER A 23 10.91 8.35 -2.65
N MET A 24 10.52 7.11 -2.38
CA MET A 24 9.34 6.78 -1.57
C MET A 24 9.44 7.31 -0.13
N PRO A 25 10.58 7.18 0.58
CA PRO A 25 10.76 7.82 1.88
C PRO A 25 10.57 9.34 1.84
N LEU A 26 11.15 10.01 0.85
CA LEU A 26 11.06 11.48 0.74
C LEU A 26 9.62 11.92 0.46
N ARG A 27 8.87 11.16 -0.35
CA ARG A 27 7.46 11.44 -0.62
C ARG A 27 6.60 11.34 0.65
N GLU A 28 6.83 10.36 1.50
CA GLU A 28 6.11 10.22 2.78
C GLU A 28 6.50 11.32 3.77
N TYR A 29 7.78 11.63 3.86
CA TYR A 29 8.30 12.71 4.70
C TYR A 29 7.69 14.06 4.33
N ILE A 30 7.65 14.42 3.04
CA ILE A 30 7.08 15.68 2.57
C ILE A 30 5.57 15.72 2.82
N LYS A 31 4.84 14.60 2.63
CA LYS A 31 3.40 14.54 2.94
C LYS A 31 3.13 14.83 4.42
N ILE A 32 3.88 14.19 5.32
CA ILE A 32 3.74 14.40 6.76
C ILE A 32 4.14 15.84 7.12
N THR A 33 5.26 16.33 6.60
CA THR A 33 5.74 17.69 6.85
C THR A 33 4.78 18.76 6.33
N ALA A 34 4.16 18.57 5.16
CA ALA A 34 3.14 19.48 4.64
C ALA A 34 1.85 19.42 5.47
N PHE A 35 1.41 18.21 5.84
CA PHE A 35 0.18 18.00 6.61
C PHE A 35 0.25 18.65 8.00
N PHE A 36 1.38 18.58 8.69
CA PHE A 36 1.57 19.24 9.99
C PHE A 36 2.08 20.69 9.86
N GLY A 37 2.91 20.98 8.87
CA GLY A 37 3.54 22.28 8.67
C GLY A 37 2.57 23.38 8.23
N ILE A 38 1.59 23.07 7.38
CA ILE A 38 0.59 24.06 6.96
C ILE A 38 -0.24 24.52 8.18
N PRO A 39 -0.92 23.63 8.94
CA PRO A 39 -1.60 24.02 10.18
C PRO A 39 -0.69 24.72 11.17
N PHE A 40 0.55 24.26 11.33
CA PHE A 40 1.51 24.89 12.24
C PHE A 40 1.72 26.37 11.93
N ILE A 41 1.96 26.73 10.66
CA ILE A 41 2.15 28.12 10.25
C ILE A 41 0.88 28.94 10.49
N PHE A 42 -0.30 28.39 10.20
CA PHE A 42 -1.58 29.08 10.45
C PHE A 42 -1.84 29.32 11.94
N ILE A 43 -1.64 28.30 12.78
CA ILE A 43 -1.83 28.40 14.23
C ILE A 43 -0.82 29.39 14.82
N LEU A 44 0.44 29.33 14.38
CA LEU A 44 1.48 30.26 14.81
C LEU A 44 1.16 31.69 14.39
N GLY A 45 0.77 31.89 13.13
CA GLY A 45 0.36 33.20 12.61
C GLY A 45 -0.85 33.78 13.32
N PHE A 46 -1.80 32.93 13.74
CA PHE A 46 -2.93 33.33 14.58
C PHE A 46 -2.48 33.70 16.00
N MET A 47 -1.61 32.89 16.61
CA MET A 47 -1.07 33.14 17.96
C MET A 47 -0.32 34.46 18.05
N LEU A 48 0.49 34.80 17.03
CA LEU A 48 1.25 36.06 16.97
C LEU A 48 0.38 37.32 16.92
N LYS A 49 -0.87 37.20 16.46
CA LYS A 49 -1.83 38.32 16.39
C LYS A 49 -2.65 38.50 17.67
N LYS A 50 -2.54 37.59 18.64
CA LYS A 50 -3.30 37.63 19.90
C LYS A 50 -2.42 38.15 21.03
N GLU A 51 -3.05 38.79 22.02
CA GLU A 51 -2.35 39.25 23.21
C GLU A 51 -1.69 38.09 23.94
N ARG A 52 -0.46 38.31 24.40
CA ARG A 52 0.30 37.32 25.16
C ARG A 52 -0.48 36.95 26.42
N TYR A 53 -0.51 35.67 26.74
CA TYR A 53 -1.22 35.11 27.91
C TYR A 53 -2.74 35.23 27.89
N SER A 54 -3.35 35.63 26.77
CA SER A 54 -4.80 35.52 26.59
C SER A 54 -5.24 34.04 26.46
N ILE A 55 -6.50 33.74 26.79
CA ILE A 55 -7.09 32.40 26.59
C ILE A 55 -6.86 31.86 25.16
N PRO A 56 -7.13 32.61 24.07
CA PRO A 56 -6.83 32.14 22.71
C PRO A 56 -5.34 31.93 22.43
N TRP A 57 -4.45 32.63 23.14
CA TRP A 57 -3.00 32.40 23.06
C TRP A 57 -2.63 31.04 23.68
N PHE A 58 -3.16 30.69 24.86
CA PHE A 58 -2.95 29.38 25.48
C PHE A 58 -3.50 28.22 24.64
N ILE A 59 -4.69 28.37 24.06
CA ILE A 59 -5.28 27.36 23.15
C ILE A 59 -4.38 27.15 21.94
N SER A 60 -3.88 28.24 21.34
CA SER A 60 -2.98 28.17 20.19
C SER A 60 -1.65 27.52 20.55
N ALA A 61 -1.07 27.85 21.71
CA ALA A 61 0.17 27.24 22.19
C ALA A 61 -0.01 25.72 22.41
N PHE A 62 -1.14 25.30 23.00
CA PHE A 62 -1.45 23.88 23.17
C PHE A 62 -1.63 23.16 21.83
N LEU A 63 -2.33 23.77 20.87
CA LEU A 63 -2.47 23.23 19.51
C LEU A 63 -1.13 23.09 18.78
N LEU A 64 -0.22 24.06 18.93
CA LEU A 64 1.14 23.95 18.39
C LEU A 64 1.90 22.79 19.03
N LEU A 65 1.79 22.62 20.35
CA LEU A 65 2.41 21.50 21.06
C LEU A 65 1.86 20.15 20.58
N LEU A 66 0.55 20.01 20.42
CA LEU A 66 -0.07 18.82 19.84
C LEU A 66 0.42 18.54 18.41
N THR A 67 0.57 19.59 17.60
CA THR A 67 1.07 19.47 16.22
C THR A 67 2.51 18.95 16.20
N ILE A 68 3.38 19.43 17.09
CA ILE A 68 4.77 18.96 17.23
C ILE A 68 4.82 17.50 17.68
N ILE A 69 4.04 17.14 18.70
CA ILE A 69 3.98 15.76 19.22
C ILE A 69 3.48 14.81 18.13
N GLY A 70 2.39 15.17 17.44
CA GLY A 70 1.84 14.39 16.33
C GLY A 70 2.82 14.24 15.17
N TYR A 71 3.56 15.30 14.83
CA TYR A 71 4.60 15.26 13.81
C TYR A 71 5.73 14.30 14.20
N GLY A 72 6.25 14.39 15.43
CA GLY A 72 7.30 13.50 15.94
C GLY A 72 6.87 12.04 15.92
N PHE A 73 5.65 11.73 16.37
CA PHE A 73 5.09 10.38 16.33
C PHE A 73 4.98 9.84 14.89
N MET A 74 4.54 10.69 13.95
CA MET A 74 4.43 10.32 12.55
C MET A 74 5.80 10.08 11.90
N LEU A 75 6.82 10.86 12.26
CA LEU A 75 8.19 10.61 11.79
C LEU A 75 8.75 9.30 12.35
N ASN A 76 8.48 8.99 13.61
CA ASN A 76 8.97 7.76 14.25
C ASN A 76 8.39 6.50 13.60
N THR A 77 7.12 6.54 13.19
CA THR A 77 6.42 5.43 12.52
C THR A 77 6.61 5.42 11.00
N LEU A 78 7.46 6.29 10.47
CA LEU A 78 7.71 6.41 9.03
C LEU A 78 8.43 5.19 8.44
N PRO A 79 9.47 4.61 9.09
CA PRO A 79 10.14 3.40 8.60
C PRO A 79 9.16 2.22 8.46
N ASP A 80 8.36 1.96 9.49
CA ASP A 80 7.38 0.87 9.49
C ASP A 80 6.35 1.02 8.36
N ARG A 81 5.91 2.24 8.08
CA ARG A 81 4.94 2.52 7.01
C ARG A 81 5.52 2.28 5.62
N ILE A 82 6.80 2.59 5.42
CA ILE A 82 7.49 2.31 4.18
C ILE A 82 7.62 0.80 3.99
N GLU A 83 8.04 0.07 5.02
CA GLU A 83 8.19 -1.38 4.92
C GLU A 83 6.86 -2.10 4.69
N VAL A 84 5.80 -1.73 5.42
CA VAL A 84 4.46 -2.25 5.16
C VAL A 84 4.04 -2.03 3.71
N LYS A 85 4.35 -0.87 3.11
CA LYS A 85 4.02 -0.62 1.71
C LYS A 85 4.92 -1.38 0.75
N ASN A 86 6.19 -1.59 1.07
CA ASN A 86 7.11 -2.41 0.28
C ASN A 86 6.60 -3.85 0.25
N ILE A 87 6.28 -4.44 1.40
CA ILE A 87 5.67 -5.77 1.52
C ILE A 87 4.41 -5.86 0.67
N MET A 88 3.52 -4.86 0.78
CA MET A 88 2.30 -4.84 -0.03
C MET A 88 2.58 -4.78 -1.52
N LYS A 89 3.56 -3.98 -1.95
CA LYS A 89 3.96 -3.85 -3.35
C LYS A 89 4.54 -5.16 -3.86
N THR A 90 5.53 -5.72 -3.17
CA THR A 90 6.17 -6.99 -3.51
C THR A 90 5.15 -8.13 -3.56
N GLY A 91 4.29 -8.26 -2.55
CA GLY A 91 3.23 -9.27 -2.54
C GLY A 91 2.26 -9.12 -3.71
N THR A 92 1.86 -7.89 -4.05
CA THR A 92 0.96 -7.65 -5.20
C THR A 92 1.65 -7.94 -6.54
N THR A 93 2.95 -7.66 -6.65
CA THR A 93 3.74 -8.03 -7.83
C THR A 93 3.80 -9.55 -7.98
N LEU A 94 4.06 -10.28 -6.89
CA LEU A 94 4.08 -11.75 -6.88
C LEU A 94 2.71 -12.35 -7.24
N GLU A 95 1.59 -11.80 -6.75
CA GLU A 95 0.24 -12.17 -7.19
C GLU A 95 -0.01 -11.87 -8.69
N GLY A 96 0.58 -10.79 -9.20
CA GLY A 96 0.54 -10.41 -10.61
C GLY A 96 1.27 -11.41 -11.51
N GLU A 97 2.40 -11.93 -11.03
CA GLU A 97 3.24 -12.92 -11.69
C GLU A 97 2.71 -14.36 -11.54
N GLY A 98 1.65 -14.57 -10.75
CA GLY A 98 1.09 -15.88 -10.45
C GLY A 98 1.89 -16.68 -9.41
N ASN A 99 2.86 -16.05 -8.73
CA ASN A 99 3.59 -16.64 -7.62
C ASN A 99 2.86 -16.41 -6.29
N TYR A 100 1.71 -17.06 -6.14
CA TYR A 100 0.87 -16.90 -4.94
C TYR A 100 1.52 -17.42 -3.66
N LYS A 101 2.38 -18.44 -3.74
CA LYS A 101 3.14 -18.94 -2.58
C LYS A 101 4.11 -17.89 -2.06
N GLY A 102 4.88 -17.27 -2.96
CA GLY A 102 5.76 -16.14 -2.61
C GLY A 102 4.98 -14.95 -2.06
N ALA A 103 3.82 -14.63 -2.65
CA ALA A 103 2.97 -13.54 -2.16
C ALA A 103 2.49 -13.78 -0.71
N ILE A 104 2.08 -15.01 -0.37
CA ILE A 104 1.66 -15.39 0.99
C ILE A 104 2.81 -15.20 1.98
N GLU A 105 4.01 -15.68 1.65
CA GLU A 105 5.20 -15.51 2.51
C GLU A 105 5.56 -14.04 2.71
N GLU A 106 5.45 -13.23 1.65
CA GLU A 106 5.69 -11.79 1.74
C GLU A 106 4.66 -11.13 2.65
N TYR A 107 3.38 -11.46 2.52
CA TYR A 107 2.32 -10.90 3.37
C TYR A 107 2.45 -11.30 4.85
N LYS A 108 2.99 -12.48 5.17
CA LYS A 108 3.26 -12.86 6.57
C LYS A 108 4.17 -11.86 7.29
N LYS A 109 5.07 -11.18 6.57
CA LYS A 109 5.92 -10.11 7.12
C LYS A 109 5.14 -8.91 7.65
N LEU A 110 3.85 -8.78 7.36
CA LEU A 110 2.98 -7.73 7.92
C LEU A 110 2.68 -7.94 9.42
N GLU A 111 2.84 -9.16 9.94
CA GLU A 111 2.61 -9.48 11.34
C GLU A 111 3.52 -8.66 12.27
N GLN A 112 4.80 -8.52 11.92
CA GLN A 112 5.79 -7.77 12.72
C GLN A 112 5.45 -6.28 12.87
N TYR A 113 4.59 -5.74 12.01
CA TYR A 113 4.10 -4.35 12.04
C TYR A 113 2.69 -4.23 12.65
N GLY A 114 2.19 -5.29 13.28
CA GLY A 114 0.85 -5.34 13.89
C GLY A 114 -0.29 -5.25 12.86
N LYS A 115 -0.05 -5.56 11.59
CA LYS A 115 -1.05 -5.47 10.51
C LYS A 115 -1.75 -6.81 10.25
N ILE A 116 -2.10 -7.52 11.33
CA ILE A 116 -2.66 -8.89 11.31
C ILE A 116 -3.90 -8.99 10.42
N LYS A 117 -4.91 -8.14 10.62
CA LYS A 117 -6.13 -8.17 9.81
C LYS A 117 -5.85 -8.04 8.30
N LYS A 118 -4.94 -7.13 7.94
CA LYS A 118 -4.56 -6.90 6.53
C LYS A 118 -3.75 -8.07 5.96
N MET A 119 -2.90 -8.68 6.78
CA MET A 119 -2.17 -9.90 6.45
C MET A 119 -3.16 -11.02 6.14
N GLU A 120 -4.09 -11.32 7.05
CA GLU A 120 -5.07 -12.39 6.89
C GLU A 120 -5.94 -12.19 5.65
N GLU A 121 -6.45 -10.97 5.43
CA GLU A 121 -7.23 -10.64 4.24
C GLU A 121 -6.45 -10.92 2.93
N ARG A 122 -5.16 -10.58 2.92
CA ARG A 122 -4.30 -10.76 1.73
C ARG A 122 -3.89 -12.19 1.52
N ILE A 123 -3.49 -12.89 2.58
CA ILE A 123 -3.17 -14.31 2.54
C ILE A 123 -4.39 -15.11 2.08
N ALA A 124 -5.58 -14.86 2.64
CA ALA A 124 -6.80 -15.56 2.23
C ALA A 124 -7.16 -15.34 0.76
N SER A 125 -6.88 -14.15 0.22
CA SER A 125 -7.05 -13.86 -1.21
C SER A 125 -6.06 -14.66 -2.06
N ALA A 126 -4.78 -14.61 -1.72
CA ALA A 126 -3.73 -15.33 -2.43
C ALA A 126 -3.91 -16.86 -2.36
N GLU A 127 -4.37 -17.40 -1.22
CA GLU A 127 -4.68 -18.83 -1.06
C GLU A 127 -5.84 -19.29 -1.94
N LYS A 128 -6.87 -18.45 -2.13
CA LYS A 128 -7.98 -18.78 -3.06
C LYS A 128 -7.49 -18.89 -4.50
N GLU A 129 -6.65 -17.94 -4.93
CA GLU A 129 -6.05 -17.97 -6.26
C GLU A 129 -5.10 -19.16 -6.43
N LEU A 130 -4.28 -19.46 -5.42
CA LEU A 130 -3.38 -20.61 -5.42
C LEU A 130 -4.16 -21.92 -5.58
N LYS A 131 -5.22 -22.13 -4.79
CA LYS A 131 -6.08 -23.31 -4.91
C LYS A 131 -6.69 -23.42 -6.30
N GLY A 132 -7.20 -22.31 -6.84
CA GLY A 132 -7.73 -22.29 -8.20
C GLY A 132 -6.70 -22.67 -9.26
N GLN A 133 -5.46 -22.19 -9.11
CA GLN A 133 -4.35 -22.53 -10.02
C GLN A 133 -3.95 -24.00 -9.93
N GLU A 134 -3.91 -24.57 -8.72
CA GLU A 134 -3.62 -26.01 -8.51
C GLU A 134 -4.70 -26.88 -9.14
N ILE A 135 -5.98 -26.52 -8.97
CA ILE A 135 -7.12 -27.21 -9.59
C ILE A 135 -7.05 -27.17 -11.13
N ILE A 136 -6.74 -26.00 -11.71
CA ILE A 136 -6.58 -25.87 -13.17
C ILE A 136 -5.43 -26.75 -13.68
N LYS A 137 -4.31 -26.77 -12.95
CA LYS A 137 -3.16 -27.59 -13.33
C LYS A 137 -3.53 -29.07 -13.35
N GLU A 138 -4.18 -29.56 -12.29
CA GLU A 138 -4.62 -30.95 -12.21
C GLU A 138 -5.69 -31.29 -13.27
N ALA A 139 -6.62 -30.38 -13.54
CA ALA A 139 -7.60 -30.55 -14.61
C ALA A 139 -6.93 -30.67 -15.99
N ASN A 140 -5.92 -29.84 -16.29
CA ASN A 140 -5.16 -29.94 -17.53
C ASN A 140 -4.40 -31.26 -17.65
N GLU A 141 -3.85 -31.79 -16.55
CA GLU A 141 -3.22 -33.11 -16.53
C GLU A 141 -4.23 -34.24 -16.80
N LEU A 142 -5.46 -34.14 -16.28
CA LEU A 142 -6.55 -35.09 -16.56
C LEU A 142 -7.01 -35.02 -18.02
N ILE A 143 -7.11 -33.82 -18.59
CA ILE A 143 -7.42 -33.62 -20.02
C ILE A 143 -6.35 -34.27 -20.89
N ALA A 144 -5.07 -34.07 -20.56
CA ALA A 144 -3.95 -34.69 -21.28
C ALA A 144 -3.96 -36.23 -21.20
N LYS A 145 -4.48 -36.80 -20.10
CA LYS A 145 -4.68 -38.24 -19.92
C LYS A 145 -5.95 -38.78 -20.58
N GLY A 146 -6.80 -37.91 -21.16
CA GLY A 146 -8.07 -38.28 -21.81
C GLY A 146 -9.26 -38.40 -20.85
N ASP A 147 -9.07 -38.16 -19.55
CA ASP A 147 -10.10 -38.24 -18.51
C ASP A 147 -10.93 -36.93 -18.43
N LYS A 148 -11.58 -36.56 -19.54
CA LYS A 148 -12.32 -35.29 -19.68
C LYS A 148 -13.44 -35.12 -18.64
N ALA A 149 -14.15 -36.18 -18.29
CA ALA A 149 -15.26 -36.11 -17.33
C ALA A 149 -14.79 -35.73 -15.91
N LYS A 150 -13.65 -36.28 -15.47
CA LYS A 150 -13.04 -35.92 -14.18
C LYS A 150 -12.48 -34.51 -14.20
N ALA A 151 -11.89 -34.09 -15.32
CA ALA A 151 -11.41 -32.72 -15.47
C ALA A 151 -12.56 -31.70 -15.36
N GLU A 152 -13.72 -32.00 -15.94
CA GLU A 152 -14.90 -31.15 -15.87
C GLU A 152 -15.42 -31.01 -14.42
N GLU A 153 -15.54 -32.12 -13.70
CA GLU A 153 -15.94 -32.12 -12.30
C GLU A 153 -14.96 -31.30 -11.44
N LEU A 154 -13.66 -31.47 -11.68
CA LEU A 154 -12.62 -30.77 -10.95
C LEU A 154 -12.64 -29.26 -11.21
N LEU A 155 -12.82 -28.83 -12.47
CA LEU A 155 -12.91 -27.40 -12.83
C LEU A 155 -14.11 -26.68 -12.19
N LYS A 156 -15.21 -27.39 -11.90
CA LYS A 156 -16.38 -26.82 -11.19
C LYS A 156 -16.10 -26.50 -9.72
N THR A 157 -15.03 -27.07 -9.14
CA THR A 157 -14.65 -26.82 -7.74
C THR A 157 -13.78 -25.56 -7.55
N VAL A 158 -13.37 -24.89 -8.63
CA VAL A 158 -12.54 -23.68 -8.57
C VAL A 158 -13.24 -22.58 -7.79
N PRO A 159 -12.58 -21.94 -6.80
CA PRO A 159 -13.18 -20.87 -6.00
C PRO A 159 -13.69 -19.70 -6.88
N PRO A 160 -14.93 -19.23 -6.71
CA PRO A 160 -15.49 -18.17 -7.54
C PRO A 160 -14.78 -16.82 -7.31
N ASN A 161 -14.93 -15.90 -8.27
CA ASN A 161 -14.32 -14.56 -8.27
C ASN A 161 -12.78 -14.53 -8.26
N THR A 162 -12.14 -15.61 -8.70
CA THR A 162 -10.68 -15.68 -8.90
C THR A 162 -10.32 -15.51 -10.38
N LYS A 163 -9.06 -15.19 -10.68
CA LYS A 163 -8.54 -15.28 -12.07
C LYS A 163 -8.64 -16.72 -12.57
N ALA A 164 -8.34 -17.69 -11.69
CA ALA A 164 -8.52 -19.11 -11.97
C ALA A 164 -9.97 -19.45 -12.36
N ALA A 165 -11.00 -18.91 -11.71
CA ALA A 165 -12.39 -19.18 -12.08
C ALA A 165 -12.72 -18.76 -13.52
N LYS A 166 -12.13 -17.65 -14.01
CA LYS A 166 -12.31 -17.22 -15.40
C LYS A 166 -11.67 -18.20 -16.37
N GLU A 167 -10.48 -18.71 -16.02
CA GLU A 167 -9.77 -19.71 -16.82
C GLU A 167 -10.49 -21.06 -16.81
N ALA A 168 -10.96 -21.52 -15.65
CA ALA A 168 -11.74 -22.75 -15.52
C ALA A 168 -13.03 -22.71 -16.35
N ASN A 169 -13.77 -21.59 -16.31
CA ASN A 169 -14.95 -21.40 -17.16
C ASN A 169 -14.63 -21.43 -18.66
N LYS A 170 -13.43 -20.99 -19.05
CA LYS A 170 -12.97 -21.07 -20.45
C LYS A 170 -12.66 -22.53 -20.84
N LEU A 171 -11.99 -23.27 -19.96
CA LEU A 171 -11.68 -24.69 -20.17
C LEU A 171 -12.94 -25.55 -20.23
N LEU A 172 -13.91 -25.30 -19.36
CA LEU A 172 -15.21 -26.00 -19.38
C LEU A 172 -15.91 -25.86 -20.74
N LYS A 173 -15.97 -24.64 -21.29
CA LYS A 173 -16.55 -24.40 -22.63
C LYS A 173 -15.82 -25.14 -23.75
N GLN A 174 -14.49 -25.28 -23.66
CA GLN A 174 -13.69 -26.00 -24.65
C GLN A 174 -13.87 -27.51 -24.57
N LEU A 175 -14.36 -28.05 -23.45
CA LEU A 175 -14.63 -29.47 -23.28
C LEU A 175 -16.03 -29.87 -23.76
N GLU A 176 -16.95 -28.90 -23.83
CA GLU A 176 -18.32 -29.07 -24.35
C GLU A 176 -18.39 -29.03 -25.89
N GLU A 177 -17.37 -28.47 -26.56
CA GLU A 177 -17.18 -28.46 -28.03
C GLU A 177 -16.47 -29.73 -28.54
#